data_AF-A0A382K4P4-F1
#
_entry.id   AF-A0A382K4P4-F1
#
_cell.length_a   1.000
_cell.length_b   1.000
_cell.length_c   1.000
_cell.angle_alpha   90.00
_cell.angle_beta   90.00
_cell.angle_gamma   90.00
#
_symmetry.space_group_name_H-M   'P 1'
#
loop_
_entity.id
_entity.type
_entity.pdbx_description
1 polymer ?
#
loop_
_entity_poly.entity_id
_entity_poly.type
_entity_poly.pdbx_seq_one_letter_code
_entity_poly.pdbx_strand_id
1 'polypeptide(L)' 'MARGQKSFRHKNNAAPVSDDEIYMMVMLYTYQHKSLDYLARKFNISYFDAKEIIIRSRFGGACG' A
#
# COMPACT_ATOMS: atom_id res chain seq x y z
N MET A 1 19.37 -2.16 1.54
CA MET A 1 18.07 -1.61 1.09
C MET A 1 17.99 -0.14 1.47
N ALA A 2 18.43 0.75 0.58
CA ALA A 2 18.26 2.20 0.74
C ALA A 2 17.39 2.70 -0.40
N ARG A 3 16.09 2.43 -0.33
CA ARG A 3 15.08 3.18 -1.08
C ARG A 3 14.32 3.96 -0.02
N GLY A 4 14.46 5.29 -0.03
CA GLY A 4 13.86 6.16 0.97
C GLY A 4 12.45 5.71 1.33
N GLN A 5 12.19 5.57 2.63
CA GLN A 5 10.87 5.29 3.17
C GLN A 5 9.92 6.42 2.74
N LYS A 6 9.34 6.28 1.56
CA LYS A 6 8.22 7.11 1.13
C LYS A 6 7.09 6.74 2.09
N SER A 7 6.85 7.62 3.05
CA SER A 7 5.69 7.51 3.92
C SER A 7 4.46 7.77 3.07
N PHE A 8 3.67 6.73 2.82
CA PHE A 8 2.36 6.89 2.21
C PHE A 8 1.48 7.68 3.17
N ARG A 9 0.63 8.57 2.67
CA ARG A 9 -0.25 9.39 3.50
C ARG A 9 -1.69 9.19 3.04
N HIS A 10 -2.59 9.26 4.00
CA HIS A 10 -4.01 9.37 3.74
C HIS A 10 -4.30 10.66 2.94
N LYS A 11 -5.32 10.64 2.07
CA LYS A 11 -5.73 11.77 1.22
C LYS A 11 -5.94 13.08 1.98
N ASN A 12 -6.38 12.99 3.24
CA ASN A 12 -6.64 14.15 4.09
C ASN A 12 -5.36 14.67 4.78
N ASN A 13 -4.19 14.15 4.42
CA ASN A 13 -2.91 14.45 5.06
C ASN A 13 -2.89 14.19 6.59
N ALA A 14 -3.87 13.44 7.09
CA ALA A 14 -4.16 13.29 8.52
C ALA A 14 -3.08 12.47 9.23
N ALA A 15 -2.71 11.32 8.65
CA ALA A 15 -1.72 10.41 9.22
C ALA A 15 -0.97 9.66 8.11
N PRO A 16 0.29 9.25 8.36
CA PRO A 16 0.95 8.25 7.52
C PRO A 16 0.15 6.94 7.55
N VAL A 17 0.20 6.21 6.44
CA VAL A 17 -0.35 4.84 6.36
C VAL A 17 0.56 3.94 7.19
N SER A 18 -0.04 3.20 8.12
CA SER A 18 0.69 2.33 9.06
C SER A 18 1.09 1.01 8.40
N ASP A 19 2.08 0.31 8.96
CA ASP A 19 2.51 -1.01 8.47
C ASP A 19 1.38 -2.05 8.49
N ASP A 20 0.50 -2.02 9.51
CA ASP A 20 -0.69 -2.87 9.58
C ASP A 20 -1.66 -2.62 8.41
N GLU A 21 -1.87 -1.34 8.04
CA GLU A 21 -2.73 -0.99 6.91
C GLU A 21 -2.12 -1.47 5.60
N ILE A 22 -0.80 -1.32 5.44
CA ILE A 22 -0.06 -1.85 4.29
C ILE A 22 -0.22 -3.38 4.22
N TYR A 23 -0.05 -4.08 5.34
CA TYR A 23 -0.23 -5.53 5.41
C TYR A 23 -1.65 -5.96 5.01
N MET A 24 -2.67 -5.29 5.56
CA MET A 24 -4.07 -5.55 5.22
C MET A 24 -4.36 -5.27 3.74
N MET A 25 -3.81 -4.20 3.17
CA MET A 25 -3.96 -3.88 1.75
C MET A 25 -3.38 -4.97 0.86
N VAL A 26 -2.18 -5.44 1.18
CA VAL A 26 -1.52 -6.54 0.45
C VAL A 26 -2.32 -7.83 0.56
N MET A 27 -2.82 -8.16 1.75
CA MET A 27 -3.68 -9.32 1.98
C MET A 27 -4.96 -9.27 1.13
N LEU A 28 -5.67 -8.15 1.15
CA LEU A 28 -6.92 -7.95 0.41
C LEU A 28 -6.69 -8.02 -1.11
N TYR A 29 -5.59 -7.45 -1.60
CA TYR A 29 -5.22 -7.53 -3.00
C TYR A 29 -4.87 -8.96 -3.44
N THR A 30 -4.06 -9.64 -2.64
CA THR A 30 -3.43 -10.93 -3.01
C THR A 30 -4.39 -12.10 -2.84
N TYR A 31 -5.09 -12.18 -1.70
CA TYR A 31 -5.90 -13.34 -1.34
C TYR A 31 -7.40 -13.12 -1.60
N GLN A 32 -7.88 -11.88 -1.53
CA GLN A 32 -9.29 -11.57 -1.78
C GLN A 32 -9.53 -10.95 -3.16
N HIS A 33 -8.49 -10.83 -4.00
CA HIS A 33 -8.55 -10.28 -5.34
C HIS A 33 -9.26 -8.91 -5.43
N LYS A 34 -9.15 -8.09 -4.36
CA LYS A 34 -9.76 -6.76 -4.35
C LYS A 34 -9.01 -5.83 -5.29
N SER A 35 -9.75 -4.97 -5.98
CA SER A 35 -9.19 -3.98 -6.91
C SER A 35 -8.45 -2.86 -6.18
N LEU A 36 -7.50 -2.22 -6.86
CA LEU A 36 -6.77 -1.07 -6.32
C LEU A 36 -7.71 0.10 -5.98
N ASP A 37 -8.79 0.29 -6.74
CA ASP A 37 -9.82 1.31 -6.46
C ASP A 37 -10.56 1.02 -5.14
N TYR A 38 -10.88 -0.26 -4.87
CA TYR A 38 -11.46 -0.65 -3.59
C TYR A 38 -10.52 -0.34 -2.42
N LEU A 39 -9.22 -0.65 -2.55
CA LEU A 39 -8.23 -0.35 -1.52
C LEU A 39 -8.08 1.17 -1.31
N ALA A 40 -8.00 1.94 -2.38
CA ALA A 40 -7.87 3.40 -2.32
C ALA A 40 -9.04 4.05 -1.57
N ARG A 41 -10.27 3.55 -1.77
CA ARG A 41 -11.46 4.02 -1.06
C ARG A 41 -11.47 3.55 0.40
N LYS A 42 -11.20 2.27 0.64
CA LYS A 42 -11.25 1.66 1.97
C LYS A 42 -10.25 2.29 2.95
N PHE A 43 -9.03 2.53 2.49
CA PHE A 43 -7.95 3.09 3.29
C PHE A 43 -7.78 4.60 3.08
N ASN A 44 -8.72 5.27 2.39
CA ASN A 44 -8.67 6.70 2.12
C ASN A 44 -7.30 7.22 1.60
N ILE A 45 -6.71 6.51 0.64
CA ILE A 45 -5.45 6.88 -0.01
C ILE A 45 -5.66 7.12 -1.51
N SER A 46 -4.63 7.68 -2.18
CA SER A 46 -4.65 7.79 -3.64
C SER A 46 -4.56 6.42 -4.31
N TYR A 47 -5.17 6.29 -5.48
CA TYR A 47 -5.00 5.11 -6.33
C TYR A 47 -3.52 4.84 -6.66
N PHE A 48 -2.75 5.91 -6.90
CA PHE A 48 -1.32 5.79 -7.18
C PHE A 48 -0.53 5.26 -5.98
N ASP A 49 -0.87 5.68 -4.77
CA ASP A 49 -0.25 5.17 -3.55
C ASP A 49 -0.64 3.71 -3.31
N ALA A 50 -1.91 3.35 -3.49
CA ALA A 50 -2.35 1.96 -3.42
C ALA A 50 -1.57 1.06 -4.39
N LYS A 51 -1.43 1.51 -5.65
CA LYS A 51 -0.66 0.80 -6.67
C LYS A 51 0.81 0.66 -6.28
N GLU A 52 1.43 1.73 -5.79
CA GLU A 52 2.83 1.72 -5.40
C GLU A 52 3.09 0.82 -4.18
N ILE A 53 2.21 0.84 -3.18
CA ILE A 53 2.23 -0.07 -2.02
C ILE A 53 2.25 -1.51 -2.51
N ILE A 54 1.29 -1.92 -3.34
CA ILE A 54 1.20 -3.29 -3.84
C ILE A 54 2.44 -3.68 -4.67
N ILE A 55 2.95 -2.80 -5.53
CA ILE A 55 4.15 -3.08 -6.32
C ILE A 55 5.38 -3.23 -5.41
N ARG A 56 5.57 -2.34 -4.43
CA ARG A 56 6.69 -2.42 -3.49
C ARG A 56 6.61 -3.68 -2.62
N SER A 57 5.42 -4.09 -2.20
CA SER A 57 5.24 -5.29 -1.39
C SER A 57 5.45 -6.59 -2.20
N ARG A 58 5.08 -6.63 -3.48
CA ARG A 58 5.26 -7.82 -4.33
C ARG A 58 6.66 -7.95 -4.93
N PHE A 59 7.28 -6.83 -5.31
CA PHE A 59 8.60 -6.81 -5.96
C PHE A 59 9.73 -6.36 -5.02
N GLY A 60 9.43 -6.09 -3.75
CA GLY A 60 10.43 -5.79 -2.71
C GLY A 60 11.14 -7.02 -2.15
N GLY A 61 10.69 -8.23 -2.49
CA GLY A 61 11.37 -9.50 -2.22
C GLY A 61 12.36 -9.85 -3.32
N ALA A 62 13.43 -9.07 -3.46
CA ALA A 62 14.62 -9.46 -4.21
C ALA A 62 15.83 -9.33 -3.27
N CYS A 63 15.95 -10.27 -2.33
CA CYS A 63 17.19 -10.60 -1.62
C CYS A 63 16.98 -11.95 -0.90
N GLY A 64 17.78 -12.92 -1.31
CA GLY A 64 17.77 -14.33 -0.96
C GLY A 64 18.41 -15.05 -2.14
#